data_AF-A0A0A1UCI5-F1
#
_entry.id   AF-A0A0A1UCI5-F1
#
_cell.length_a   1.000
_cell.length_b   1.000
_cell.length_c   1.000
_cell.angle_alpha   90.00
_cell.angle_beta   90.00
_cell.angle_gamma   90.00
#
_symmetry.space_group_name_H-M   'P 1'
#
loop_
_entity.id
_entity.type
_entity.pdbx_description
1 polymer ?
#
loop_
_entity_poly.entity_id
_entity_poly.type
_entity_poly.pdbx_seq_one_letter_code
_entity_poly.pdbx_strand_id
1 'polypeptide(L)'
;MFKYSYNFTNGKGYLISNKKLIRFCLNGTPLDEDVVCTLKTNVYTSESPTTMEGAFDYPHCPCNNDGGVNCKLKLSNEFNWFDMFNSDLSSTELMIDRNIAIYNFNVTKQVTVADDVKLSFYTKIVNDLVFLFTFGKVAISLFDNSSSFIYSNVSNTMLCNGASYYRFNLNQNITKLKIDCTGSIKTLCLYENTNVIISKNTTLVQIVQINFSENGKSFVFLENASSYNAMNNCYLFEMTKSRLTCLMCDYKYKIVDGTCYPLDENCETYNKNNKCVLCKTGFVLNEQFECISSEICLYGTSTNCYKCQDRYITNENKCVLDTNCKHSDGSVCIICHNGNLFDKCESCKSHCRLCKNEKCSICDNNFILNNEGSCVEMEGGVSNGISTIWCNDNYYIANGVCNNCSSNYIHSIVCDKSNTIMCETDCFITNERQCTSLICKNETFKEENGMCVLAKEDCVFIVNNKCLECDNNYNLNDNNICVSVINDTTLTKCVLYNKYGCISCDIGYYLLFAKCYLCSENCTSCIESDTKCLSCKYGFYMGENYLCLPSTELLGKCDKISQITGGCYQCKDGYYIVGMDCVECLSNCSTCNTKDA
;
A
#
# COMPACT_ATOMS: atom_id res chain seq x y z
N MET A 1 54.47 51.10 -14.72
CA MET A 1 55.68 51.78 -14.20
C MET A 1 55.26 53.16 -13.72
N PHE A 2 55.29 53.41 -12.41
CA PHE A 2 54.80 54.67 -11.83
C PHE A 2 55.56 55.87 -12.40
N LYS A 3 54.84 56.83 -12.97
CA LYS A 3 55.43 58.01 -13.63
C LYS A 3 56.16 58.95 -12.67
N TYR A 4 55.94 58.82 -11.36
CA TYR A 4 56.46 59.73 -10.33
C TYR A 4 57.12 58.93 -9.21
N SER A 5 58.44 58.78 -9.30
CA SER A 5 59.25 58.16 -8.26
C SER A 5 60.55 58.91 -8.07
N TYR A 6 61.06 58.95 -6.84
CA TYR A 6 62.33 59.58 -6.49
C TYR A 6 63.25 58.54 -5.85
N ASN A 7 64.49 58.46 -6.33
CA ASN A 7 65.51 57.57 -5.78
C ASN A 7 66.21 58.27 -4.62
N PHE A 8 66.15 57.67 -3.43
CA PHE A 8 66.93 58.06 -2.26
C PHE A 8 68.16 57.15 -2.14
N THR A 9 69.13 57.51 -1.30
CA THR A 9 70.30 56.68 -1.01
C THR A 9 69.93 55.29 -0.50
N ASN A 10 68.90 55.21 0.36
CA ASN A 10 68.54 53.98 1.06
C ASN A 10 67.30 53.28 0.48
N GLY A 11 66.73 53.78 -0.61
CA GLY A 11 65.45 53.29 -1.13
C GLY A 11 64.86 54.15 -2.23
N LYS A 12 63.59 53.91 -2.54
CA LYS A 12 62.84 54.62 -3.57
C LYS A 12 61.48 55.04 -3.04
N GLY A 13 61.16 56.32 -3.19
CA GLY A 13 59.83 56.85 -2.87
C GLY A 13 58.96 56.90 -4.12
N TYR A 14 57.72 56.49 -3.97
CA TYR A 14 56.70 56.48 -5.02
C TYR A 14 55.56 57.41 -4.63
N LEU A 15 55.16 58.27 -5.57
CA LEU A 15 53.98 59.11 -5.43
C LEU A 15 52.78 58.36 -6.03
N ILE A 16 51.80 58.02 -5.20
CA ILE A 16 50.61 57.24 -5.56
C ILE A 16 49.33 57.95 -5.09
N SER A 17 48.16 57.49 -5.54
CA SER A 17 46.83 58.00 -5.19
C SER A 17 46.70 59.52 -5.39
N ASN A 18 46.55 59.95 -6.65
CA ASN A 18 46.46 61.35 -7.06
C ASN A 18 47.70 62.19 -6.69
N LYS A 19 48.89 61.57 -6.58
CA LYS A 19 50.11 62.27 -6.11
C LYS A 19 50.04 62.78 -4.67
N LYS A 20 49.08 62.28 -3.87
CA LYS A 20 48.84 62.73 -2.50
C LYS A 20 49.37 61.77 -1.43
N LEU A 21 49.78 60.56 -1.82
CA LEU A 21 50.39 59.58 -0.92
C LEU A 21 51.82 59.29 -1.36
N ILE A 22 52.76 59.38 -0.42
CA ILE A 22 54.16 58.99 -0.63
C ILE A 22 54.39 57.65 0.06
N ARG A 23 54.81 56.64 -0.71
CA ARG A 23 55.22 55.33 -0.18
C ARG A 23 56.72 55.15 -0.40
N PHE A 24 57.47 55.01 0.69
CA PHE A 24 58.92 54.80 0.65
C PHE A 24 59.25 53.31 0.81
N CYS A 25 59.99 52.76 -0.16
CA CYS A 25 60.44 51.37 -0.15
C CYS A 25 61.96 51.31 0.00
N LEU A 26 62.45 50.54 0.97
CA LEU A 26 63.89 50.29 1.13
C LEU A 26 64.44 49.51 -0.06
N ASN A 27 65.75 49.62 -0.30
CA ASN A 27 66.41 48.86 -1.38
C ASN A 27 66.15 47.36 -1.24
N GLY A 28 65.67 46.73 -2.33
CA GLY A 28 65.32 45.31 -2.36
C GLY A 28 63.90 44.99 -1.86
N THR A 29 63.16 45.95 -1.30
CA THR A 29 61.75 45.75 -0.92
C THR A 29 60.83 46.04 -2.12
N PRO A 30 59.94 45.11 -2.51
CA PRO A 30 58.95 45.39 -3.55
C PRO A 30 57.98 46.49 -3.08
N LEU A 31 57.48 47.28 -4.03
CA LEU A 31 56.46 48.28 -3.74
C LEU A 31 55.15 47.58 -3.44
N ASP A 32 54.60 47.83 -2.26
CA ASP A 32 53.19 47.59 -1.99
C ASP A 32 52.36 48.55 -2.85
N GLU A 33 51.47 48.03 -3.66
CA GLU A 33 50.62 48.79 -4.58
C GLU A 33 49.22 49.04 -4.00
N ASP A 34 48.89 48.47 -2.84
CA ASP A 34 47.56 48.59 -2.24
C ASP A 34 47.34 49.96 -1.60
N VAL A 35 46.23 50.61 -1.94
CA VAL A 35 45.77 51.84 -1.28
C VAL A 35 44.37 51.60 -0.76
N VAL A 36 44.20 51.72 0.56
CA VAL A 36 42.93 51.48 1.24
C VAL A 36 42.33 52.81 1.65
N CYS A 37 41.11 53.08 1.21
CA CYS A 37 40.33 54.25 1.57
C CYS A 37 39.07 53.81 2.31
N THR A 38 38.70 54.49 3.39
CA THR A 38 37.46 54.22 4.13
C THR A 38 36.50 55.38 3.95
N LEU A 39 35.33 55.11 3.37
CA LEU A 39 34.25 56.09 3.28
C LEU A 39 33.55 56.20 4.65
N LYS A 40 33.64 57.37 5.28
CA LYS A 40 33.07 57.68 6.59
C LYS A 40 31.59 58.06 6.51
N THR A 41 31.16 58.69 5.42
CA THR A 41 29.77 59.11 5.21
C THR A 41 28.95 58.03 4.50
N ASN A 42 27.64 57.99 4.71
CA ASN A 42 26.72 57.10 3.98
C ASN A 42 26.51 57.48 2.50
N VAL A 43 27.09 58.59 2.05
CA VAL A 43 27.01 59.11 0.68
C VAL A 43 28.42 59.15 0.10
N TYR A 44 28.62 58.49 -1.04
CA TYR A 44 29.89 58.54 -1.77
C TYR A 44 30.09 59.90 -2.45
N THR A 45 31.33 60.38 -2.45
CA THR A 45 31.76 61.55 -3.21
C THR A 45 33.08 61.26 -3.92
N SER A 46 33.23 61.76 -5.15
CA SER A 46 34.50 61.71 -5.90
C SER A 46 35.50 62.78 -5.46
N GLU A 47 35.09 63.71 -4.59
CA GLU A 47 35.94 64.81 -4.14
C GLU A 47 36.88 64.34 -3.02
N SER A 48 38.19 64.59 -3.21
CA SER A 48 39.15 64.33 -2.14
C SER A 48 39.04 65.37 -1.04
N PRO A 49 39.09 64.97 0.24
CA PRO A 49 39.04 65.94 1.32
C PRO A 49 40.36 66.69 1.42
N THR A 50 40.28 67.98 1.74
CA THR A 50 41.45 68.85 1.95
C THR A 50 42.02 68.73 3.37
N THR A 51 41.20 68.25 4.31
CA THR A 51 41.53 67.98 5.71
C THR A 51 41.17 66.54 6.07
N MET A 52 41.50 66.10 7.30
CA MET A 52 41.07 64.77 7.79
C MET A 52 39.58 64.70 8.16
N GLU A 53 38.85 65.81 8.10
CA GLU A 53 37.44 65.91 8.52
C GLU A 53 36.42 65.63 7.41
N GLY A 54 36.85 65.30 6.19
CA GLY A 54 35.92 65.06 5.07
C GLY A 54 35.33 63.64 5.00
N ALA A 55 34.77 63.29 3.85
CA ALA A 55 34.06 62.03 3.63
C ALA A 55 34.93 60.76 3.74
N PHE A 56 36.26 60.88 3.67
CA PHE A 56 37.20 59.78 3.75
C PHE A 56 38.13 59.91 4.97
N ASP A 57 38.73 58.79 5.36
CA ASP A 57 39.74 58.69 6.42
C ASP A 57 41.03 59.47 6.11
N TYR A 58 41.41 59.59 4.83
CA TYR A 58 42.62 60.31 4.43
C TYR A 58 42.44 61.26 3.23
N PRO A 59 43.23 62.36 3.14
CA PRO A 59 43.19 63.33 2.03
C PRO A 59 43.55 62.79 0.65
N HIS A 60 44.22 61.63 0.58
CA HIS A 60 44.58 60.98 -0.69
C HIS A 60 43.41 60.18 -1.30
N CYS A 61 42.34 59.98 -0.54
CA CYS A 61 41.10 59.31 -0.95
C CYS A 61 40.09 60.31 -1.54
N PRO A 62 39.11 59.89 -2.36
CA PRO A 62 39.00 58.56 -2.95
C PRO A 62 40.19 58.29 -3.88
N CYS A 63 40.65 57.05 -3.89
CA CYS A 63 41.77 56.67 -4.74
C CYS A 63 41.32 56.63 -6.22
N ASN A 64 42.24 56.90 -7.14
CA ASN A 64 41.97 57.20 -8.54
C ASN A 64 42.53 56.12 -9.49
N ASN A 65 42.36 56.33 -10.80
CA ASN A 65 42.91 55.49 -11.87
C ASN A 65 44.44 55.64 -12.06
N ASP A 66 45.23 55.88 -11.01
CA ASP A 66 46.69 55.86 -11.11
C ASP A 66 47.14 54.45 -11.51
N GLY A 67 47.60 54.31 -12.76
CA GLY A 67 48.02 53.03 -13.31
C GLY A 67 49.10 52.38 -12.44
N GLY A 68 48.78 51.21 -11.90
CA GLY A 68 49.64 50.43 -11.00
C GLY A 68 49.20 50.41 -9.54
N VAL A 69 48.19 51.19 -9.12
CA VAL A 69 47.66 51.13 -7.74
C VAL A 69 46.50 50.13 -7.66
N ASN A 70 46.48 49.31 -6.61
CA ASN A 70 45.34 48.48 -6.24
C ASN A 70 44.46 49.22 -5.25
N CYS A 71 43.44 49.88 -5.79
CA CYS A 71 42.54 50.72 -5.03
C CYS A 71 41.50 49.87 -4.29
N LYS A 72 41.41 49.99 -2.96
CA LYS A 72 40.45 49.27 -2.11
C LYS A 72 39.59 50.24 -1.32
N LEU A 73 38.27 50.12 -1.45
CA LEU A 73 37.31 50.95 -0.74
C LEU A 73 36.62 50.14 0.37
N LYS A 74 36.79 50.60 1.62
CA LYS A 74 36.05 50.13 2.79
C LYS A 74 34.93 51.11 3.14
N LEU A 75 33.91 50.61 3.82
CA LEU A 75 32.75 51.40 4.23
C LEU A 75 32.71 51.49 5.76
N SER A 76 32.50 52.68 6.33
CA SER A 76 32.48 52.90 7.78
C SER A 76 31.41 52.10 8.50
N ASN A 77 31.73 51.54 9.67
CA ASN A 77 30.83 50.73 10.48
C ASN A 77 29.64 51.48 11.08
N GLU A 78 29.60 52.81 10.95
CA GLU A 78 28.52 53.66 11.48
C GLU A 78 27.20 53.51 10.72
N PHE A 79 27.25 53.01 9.48
CA PHE A 79 26.09 52.87 8.61
C PHE A 79 25.92 51.43 8.10
N ASN A 80 24.66 51.05 7.93
CA ASN A 80 24.25 49.78 7.31
C ASN A 80 23.79 49.95 5.85
N TRP A 81 23.82 51.19 5.33
CA TRP A 81 23.52 51.49 3.93
C TRP A 81 24.42 52.59 3.39
N PHE A 82 24.73 52.52 2.09
CA PHE A 82 25.53 53.51 1.40
C PHE A 82 24.94 53.81 0.02
N ASP A 83 24.89 55.09 -0.33
CA ASP A 83 24.55 55.57 -1.67
C ASP A 83 25.83 55.88 -2.45
N MET A 84 26.00 55.23 -3.60
CA MET A 84 27.19 55.32 -4.43
C MET A 84 27.08 56.40 -5.52
N PHE A 85 25.94 57.10 -5.59
CA PHE A 85 25.70 58.24 -6.50
C PHE A 85 26.00 57.95 -7.98
N ASN A 86 25.84 56.69 -8.42
CA ASN A 86 26.17 56.21 -9.76
C ASN A 86 27.63 56.46 -10.19
N SER A 87 28.53 56.57 -9.21
CA SER A 87 29.95 56.87 -9.43
C SER A 87 30.67 55.72 -10.14
N ASP A 88 31.64 56.07 -11.00
CA ASP A 88 32.51 55.10 -11.68
C ASP A 88 33.65 54.66 -10.77
N LEU A 89 33.61 53.40 -10.32
CA LEU A 89 34.62 52.76 -9.48
C LEU A 89 35.37 51.66 -10.23
N SER A 90 35.46 51.72 -11.56
CA SER A 90 36.03 50.68 -12.43
C SER A 90 37.46 50.23 -12.10
N SER A 91 38.24 51.05 -11.39
CA SER A 91 39.59 50.71 -10.90
C SER A 91 39.64 50.27 -9.43
N THR A 92 38.53 50.41 -8.72
CA THR A 92 38.43 50.21 -7.27
C THR A 92 37.79 48.88 -6.95
N GLU A 93 38.39 48.15 -6.03
CA GLU A 93 37.82 46.98 -5.37
C GLU A 93 37.01 47.41 -4.16
N LEU A 94 35.73 47.05 -4.12
CA LEU A 94 34.86 47.32 -2.98
C LEU A 94 34.94 46.18 -1.96
N MET A 95 35.29 46.50 -0.71
CA MET A 95 35.44 45.52 0.38
C MET A 95 34.24 45.56 1.31
N ILE A 96 33.51 44.45 1.40
CA ILE A 96 32.30 44.29 2.22
C ILE A 96 32.57 43.24 3.30
N ASP A 97 32.64 43.67 4.55
CA ASP A 97 32.97 42.84 5.71
C ASP A 97 31.81 42.70 6.72
N ARG A 98 30.66 43.31 6.43
CA ARG A 98 29.44 43.24 7.24
C ARG A 98 28.20 43.43 6.39
N ASN A 99 27.05 43.09 6.98
CA ASN A 99 25.75 43.22 6.30
C ASN A 99 25.49 44.66 5.88
N ILE A 100 25.23 44.86 4.60
CA ILE A 100 25.10 46.22 4.04
C ILE A 100 24.16 46.29 2.84
N ALA A 101 23.54 47.45 2.67
CA ALA A 101 22.75 47.82 1.50
C ALA A 101 23.45 48.89 0.67
N ILE A 102 23.52 48.71 -0.65
CA ILE A 102 24.14 49.66 -1.57
C ILE A 102 23.09 50.19 -2.55
N TYR A 103 22.98 51.51 -2.65
CA TYR A 103 22.07 52.23 -3.54
C TYR A 103 22.84 52.92 -4.66
N ASN A 104 22.18 53.11 -5.80
CA ASN A 104 22.71 53.83 -6.97
C ASN A 104 24.13 53.40 -7.35
N PHE A 105 24.37 52.10 -7.41
CA PHE A 105 25.66 51.54 -7.80
C PHE A 105 25.74 51.41 -9.32
N ASN A 106 26.90 51.75 -9.89
CA ASN A 106 27.14 51.73 -11.34
C ASN A 106 28.13 50.63 -11.74
N VAL A 107 29.43 50.85 -11.54
CA VAL A 107 30.49 49.90 -11.91
C VAL A 107 31.60 49.91 -10.88
N THR A 108 32.24 48.76 -10.67
CA THR A 108 33.45 48.61 -9.86
C THR A 108 34.39 47.60 -10.51
N LYS A 109 35.68 47.59 -10.15
CA LYS A 109 36.62 46.54 -10.61
C LYS A 109 36.14 45.15 -10.21
N GLN A 110 35.82 45.00 -8.93
CA GLN A 110 35.29 43.78 -8.31
C GLN A 110 34.74 44.12 -6.91
N VAL A 111 33.87 43.26 -6.38
CA VAL A 111 33.39 43.35 -5.00
C VAL A 111 33.89 42.14 -4.24
N THR A 112 34.64 42.36 -3.16
CA THR A 112 35.07 41.29 -2.25
C THR A 112 34.15 41.29 -1.04
N VAL A 113 33.46 40.17 -0.85
CA VAL A 113 32.46 40.00 0.21
C VAL A 113 32.99 38.95 1.18
N ALA A 114 33.05 39.29 2.45
CA ALA A 114 33.37 38.34 3.51
C ALA A 114 32.28 37.26 3.61
N ASP A 115 32.65 36.08 4.08
CA ASP A 115 31.69 35.00 4.29
C ASP A 115 30.70 35.36 5.39
N ASP A 116 29.51 34.74 5.33
CA ASP A 116 28.38 34.96 6.24
C ASP A 116 27.89 36.43 6.29
N VAL A 117 28.27 37.23 5.29
CA VAL A 117 27.83 38.62 5.10
C VAL A 117 26.78 38.71 3.99
N LYS A 118 25.66 39.37 4.32
CA LYS A 118 24.60 39.70 3.38
C LYS A 118 24.86 41.06 2.74
N LEU A 119 25.12 41.04 1.43
CA LEU A 119 25.20 42.23 0.59
C LEU A 119 23.91 42.39 -0.20
N SER A 120 23.27 43.56 -0.13
CA SER A 120 22.06 43.88 -0.90
C SER A 120 22.30 45.08 -1.80
N PHE A 121 21.83 45.01 -3.05
CA PHE A 121 21.86 46.14 -3.98
C PHE A 121 20.45 46.59 -4.33
N TYR A 122 20.28 47.91 -4.42
CA TYR A 122 19.06 48.58 -4.86
C TYR A 122 19.36 49.44 -6.08
N THR A 123 19.80 48.77 -7.15
CA THR A 123 20.13 49.41 -8.43
C THR A 123 20.06 48.37 -9.55
N LYS A 124 19.70 48.83 -10.75
CA LYS A 124 19.71 48.00 -11.95
C LYS A 124 21.10 48.06 -12.58
N ILE A 125 21.89 47.01 -12.43
CA ILE A 125 23.19 46.91 -13.12
C ILE A 125 23.04 46.05 -14.38
N VAL A 126 23.63 46.52 -15.48
CA VAL A 126 23.51 45.89 -16.81
C VAL A 126 24.78 45.12 -17.19
N ASN A 127 25.91 45.45 -16.57
CA ASN A 127 27.22 44.89 -16.90
C ASN A 127 27.61 43.70 -16.01
N ASP A 128 28.59 42.92 -16.48
CA ASP A 128 29.18 41.81 -15.74
C ASP A 128 29.98 42.33 -14.53
N LEU A 129 29.38 42.25 -13.34
CA LEU A 129 30.07 42.56 -12.08
C LEU A 129 30.64 41.29 -11.46
N VAL A 130 31.88 41.36 -10.98
CA VAL A 130 32.57 40.22 -10.37
C VAL A 130 32.55 40.34 -8.85
N PHE A 131 32.04 39.30 -8.20
CA PHE A 131 32.02 39.11 -6.76
C PHE A 131 33.03 38.04 -6.36
N LEU A 132 33.76 38.30 -5.28
CA LEU A 132 34.76 37.42 -4.72
C LEU A 132 34.32 36.95 -3.34
N PHE A 133 34.33 35.64 -3.17
CA PHE A 133 34.08 34.93 -1.92
C PHE A 133 35.22 33.95 -1.67
N THR A 134 35.28 33.34 -0.48
CA THR A 134 36.31 32.33 -0.19
C THR A 134 36.21 31.09 -1.09
N PHE A 135 34.98 30.72 -1.52
CA PHE A 135 34.77 29.60 -2.43
C PHE A 135 35.21 29.88 -3.88
N GLY A 136 35.33 31.15 -4.28
CA GLY A 136 35.65 31.50 -5.64
C GLY A 136 35.03 32.80 -6.10
N LYS A 137 34.83 32.91 -7.42
CA LYS A 137 34.35 34.11 -8.09
C LYS A 137 32.97 33.88 -8.68
N VAL A 138 32.09 34.88 -8.56
CA VAL A 138 30.78 34.88 -9.22
C VAL A 138 30.69 36.14 -10.06
N ALA A 139 30.61 35.98 -11.38
CA ALA A 139 30.25 37.09 -12.26
C ALA A 139 28.73 37.11 -12.45
N ILE A 140 28.13 38.29 -12.33
CA ILE A 140 26.69 38.49 -12.35
C ILE A 140 26.34 39.50 -13.42
N SER A 141 25.31 39.20 -14.22
CA SER A 141 24.85 40.07 -15.30
C SER A 141 23.34 40.27 -15.20
N LEU A 142 22.87 41.51 -15.43
CA LEU A 142 21.45 41.92 -15.45
C LEU A 142 20.74 41.69 -14.11
N PHE A 143 20.60 42.75 -13.31
CA PHE A 143 19.90 42.71 -12.01
C PHE A 143 18.46 43.23 -12.12
N ASP A 144 17.60 42.73 -11.23
CA ASP A 144 16.36 43.40 -10.86
C ASP A 144 16.66 44.66 -10.03
N ASN A 145 15.64 45.50 -9.79
CA ASN A 145 15.81 46.70 -8.97
C ASN A 145 16.27 46.41 -7.54
N SER A 146 16.12 45.18 -7.05
CA SER A 146 16.66 44.72 -5.78
C SER A 146 17.28 43.34 -5.92
N SER A 147 18.49 43.18 -5.37
CA SER A 147 19.20 41.90 -5.34
C SER A 147 19.94 41.69 -4.03
N SER A 148 20.25 40.43 -3.72
CA SER A 148 20.96 40.08 -2.49
C SER A 148 21.83 38.85 -2.66
N PHE A 149 22.97 38.86 -1.97
CA PHE A 149 24.01 37.85 -2.04
C PHE A 149 24.51 37.52 -0.64
N ILE A 150 24.60 36.24 -0.33
CA ILE A 150 25.25 35.75 0.88
C ILE A 150 25.84 34.37 0.61
N TYR A 151 27.10 34.19 0.98
CA TYR A 151 27.73 32.88 1.04
C TYR A 151 27.89 32.49 2.49
N SER A 152 27.31 31.36 2.89
CA SER A 152 27.49 30.83 4.24
C SER A 152 28.56 29.74 4.25
N ASN A 153 29.63 29.96 5.01
CA ASN A 153 30.74 29.03 5.09
C ASN A 153 30.36 27.75 5.86
N VAL A 154 29.51 27.88 6.90
CA VAL A 154 29.03 26.75 7.71
C VAL A 154 28.26 25.74 6.86
N SER A 155 27.38 26.23 5.97
CA SER A 155 26.56 25.38 5.11
C SER A 155 27.15 25.15 3.71
N ASN A 156 28.29 25.78 3.40
CA ASN A 156 28.85 25.90 2.04
C ASN A 156 27.77 26.26 1.02
N THR A 157 26.89 27.20 1.36
CA THR A 157 25.73 27.56 0.54
C THR A 157 25.82 29.00 0.07
N MET A 158 25.79 29.21 -1.25
CA MET A 158 25.59 30.50 -1.87
C MET A 158 24.09 30.73 -2.07
N LEU A 159 23.54 31.74 -1.40
CA LEU A 159 22.19 32.22 -1.65
C LEU A 159 22.27 33.49 -2.49
N CYS A 160 21.58 33.53 -3.63
CA CYS A 160 21.52 34.73 -4.44
C CYS A 160 20.16 35.01 -5.05
N ASN A 161 19.71 36.27 -5.01
CA ASN A 161 18.39 36.67 -5.47
C ASN A 161 18.46 37.91 -6.33
N GLY A 162 17.62 37.97 -7.37
CA GLY A 162 17.37 39.19 -8.15
C GLY A 162 18.39 39.44 -9.26
N ALA A 163 19.02 38.39 -9.81
CA ALA A 163 19.83 38.52 -11.02
C ALA A 163 19.45 37.48 -12.08
N SER A 164 19.58 37.86 -13.34
CA SER A 164 19.15 37.00 -14.45
C SER A 164 20.15 35.87 -14.71
N TYR A 165 21.46 36.20 -14.67
CA TYR A 165 22.51 35.23 -14.98
C TYR A 165 23.72 35.27 -14.07
N TYR A 166 24.28 34.09 -13.85
CA TYR A 166 25.48 33.87 -13.04
C TYR A 166 26.54 33.10 -13.83
N ARG A 167 27.81 33.43 -13.59
CA ARG A 167 28.96 32.58 -13.94
C ARG A 167 29.76 32.30 -12.68
N PHE A 168 29.80 31.04 -12.28
CA PHE A 168 30.53 30.58 -11.11
C PHE A 168 31.91 30.08 -11.53
N ASN A 169 32.96 30.49 -10.83
CA ASN A 169 34.32 30.00 -11.01
C ASN A 169 34.88 29.63 -9.64
N LEU A 170 34.92 28.33 -9.36
CA LEU A 170 35.31 27.78 -8.06
C LEU A 170 36.82 27.80 -7.87
N ASN A 171 37.28 27.95 -6.64
CA ASN A 171 38.69 27.75 -6.31
C ASN A 171 39.02 26.24 -6.27
N GLN A 172 40.29 25.90 -6.53
CA GLN A 172 40.76 24.50 -6.64
C GLN A 172 40.59 23.69 -5.35
N ASN A 173 40.56 24.34 -4.19
CA ASN A 173 40.42 23.70 -2.88
C ASN A 173 38.95 23.41 -2.49
N ILE A 174 37.98 23.80 -3.30
CA ILE A 174 36.56 23.63 -2.96
C ILE A 174 36.09 22.23 -3.33
N THR A 175 35.69 21.48 -2.29
CA THR A 175 35.18 20.11 -2.40
C THR A 175 33.67 20.04 -2.40
N LYS A 176 32.98 21.07 -1.86
CA LYS A 176 31.52 21.12 -1.77
C LYS A 176 30.99 22.54 -1.91
N LEU A 177 29.94 22.72 -2.70
CA LEU A 177 29.18 23.97 -2.77
C LEU A 177 27.70 23.67 -3.03
N LYS A 178 26.81 24.34 -2.31
CA LYS A 178 25.39 24.43 -2.66
C LYS A 178 25.10 25.81 -3.25
N ILE A 179 24.38 25.87 -4.36
CA ILE A 179 23.99 27.10 -5.03
C ILE A 179 22.46 27.18 -5.03
N ASP A 180 21.93 28.19 -4.37
CA ASP A 180 20.51 28.50 -4.33
C ASP A 180 20.29 29.93 -4.83
N CYS A 181 20.10 30.02 -6.13
CA CYS A 181 20.06 31.28 -6.83
C CYS A 181 18.81 31.42 -7.70
N THR A 182 18.06 32.51 -7.57
CA THR A 182 16.95 32.78 -8.49
C THR A 182 17.51 33.30 -9.81
N GLY A 183 17.43 32.49 -10.87
CA GLY A 183 17.97 32.82 -12.19
C GLY A 183 18.73 31.66 -12.83
N SER A 184 19.55 31.99 -13.82
CA SER A 184 20.25 30.98 -14.66
C SER A 184 21.77 31.04 -14.50
N ILE A 185 22.39 29.93 -14.09
CA ILE A 185 23.83 29.74 -14.15
C ILE A 185 24.22 29.48 -15.61
N LYS A 186 24.76 30.49 -16.29
CA LYS A 186 25.26 30.34 -17.66
C LYS A 186 26.47 29.40 -17.72
N THR A 187 27.36 29.50 -16.75
CA THR A 187 28.57 28.69 -16.71
C THR A 187 28.95 28.39 -15.27
N LEU A 188 29.19 27.11 -14.97
CA LEU A 188 29.76 26.63 -13.72
C LEU A 188 31.14 26.04 -14.00
N CYS A 189 32.19 26.77 -13.63
CA CYS A 189 33.55 26.27 -13.74
C CYS A 189 34.00 25.63 -12.43
N LEU A 190 34.45 24.37 -12.48
CA LEU A 190 34.83 23.57 -11.32
C LEU A 190 36.14 22.82 -11.52
N TYR A 191 36.78 22.43 -10.42
CA TYR A 191 37.98 21.58 -10.38
C TYR A 191 37.60 20.14 -10.05
N GLU A 192 38.57 19.21 -10.10
CA GLU A 192 38.34 17.82 -9.73
C GLU A 192 38.06 17.68 -8.22
N ASN A 193 37.33 16.63 -7.83
CA ASN A 193 36.89 16.35 -6.46
C ASN A 193 35.92 17.39 -5.88
N THR A 194 35.17 18.09 -6.73
CA THR A 194 34.14 19.04 -6.31
C THR A 194 32.74 18.43 -6.44
N ASN A 195 31.92 18.62 -5.40
CA ASN A 195 30.50 18.26 -5.37
C ASN A 195 29.64 19.51 -5.32
N VAL A 196 28.85 19.76 -6.36
CA VAL A 196 27.98 20.93 -6.44
C VAL A 196 26.51 20.51 -6.36
N ILE A 197 25.74 21.17 -5.51
CA ILE A 197 24.28 20.99 -5.40
C ILE A 197 23.61 22.27 -5.90
N ILE A 198 22.69 22.16 -6.86
CA ILE A 198 21.95 23.29 -7.42
C ILE A 198 20.49 23.16 -7.01
N SER A 199 19.98 24.18 -6.32
CA SER A 199 18.60 24.21 -5.83
C SER A 199 17.57 24.25 -6.96
N LYS A 200 16.34 23.82 -6.66
CA LYS A 200 15.24 23.67 -7.63
C LYS A 200 14.87 24.93 -8.44
N ASN A 201 15.13 26.11 -7.89
CA ASN A 201 14.79 27.40 -8.50
C ASN A 201 15.89 27.96 -9.43
N THR A 202 17.01 27.25 -9.52
CA THR A 202 18.17 27.65 -10.31
C THR A 202 18.27 26.80 -11.56
N THR A 203 18.38 27.43 -12.72
CA THR A 203 18.68 26.74 -13.98
C THR A 203 20.18 26.75 -14.25
N LEU A 204 20.67 25.74 -14.96
CA LEU A 204 22.07 25.57 -15.32
C LEU A 204 22.16 25.39 -16.84
N VAL A 205 23.11 26.07 -17.48
CA VAL A 205 23.29 26.00 -18.93
C VAL A 205 24.52 25.17 -19.29
N GLN A 206 25.65 25.40 -18.62
CA GLN A 206 26.92 24.77 -18.95
C GLN A 206 27.77 24.49 -17.71
N ILE A 207 28.40 23.33 -17.68
CA ILE A 207 29.45 22.95 -16.72
C ILE A 207 30.77 22.92 -17.47
N VAL A 208 31.82 23.50 -16.89
CA VAL A 208 33.16 23.55 -17.46
C VAL A 208 34.16 23.03 -16.42
N GLN A 209 34.97 22.07 -16.82
CA GLN A 209 36.04 21.51 -16.02
C GLN A 209 37.34 22.31 -16.20
N ILE A 210 38.05 22.60 -15.10
CA ILE A 210 39.34 23.29 -15.13
C ILE A 210 40.43 22.31 -14.66
N ASN A 211 41.45 22.08 -15.50
CA ASN A 211 42.67 21.34 -15.17
C ASN A 211 42.44 19.93 -14.56
N PHE A 212 41.45 19.19 -15.06
CA PHE A 212 41.20 17.81 -14.60
C PHE A 212 42.35 16.88 -14.99
N SER A 213 42.75 16.02 -14.05
CA SER A 213 43.59 14.86 -14.36
C SER A 213 42.81 13.83 -15.19
N GLU A 214 43.51 12.85 -15.80
CA GLU A 214 42.87 11.79 -16.59
C GLU A 214 41.83 10.99 -15.80
N ASN A 215 42.05 10.82 -14.49
CA ASN A 215 41.15 10.10 -13.58
C ASN A 215 40.29 11.04 -12.71
N GLY A 216 40.39 12.36 -12.91
CA GLY A 216 39.69 13.36 -12.13
C GLY A 216 38.18 13.32 -12.36
N LYS A 217 37.42 13.39 -11.27
CA LYS A 217 35.95 13.37 -11.30
C LYS A 217 35.37 14.43 -10.38
N SER A 218 34.23 14.98 -10.78
CA SER A 218 33.40 15.86 -9.97
C SER A 218 31.93 15.57 -10.23
N PHE A 219 31.09 15.88 -9.26
CA PHE A 219 29.66 15.59 -9.33
C PHE A 219 28.82 16.85 -9.20
N VAL A 220 27.81 16.96 -10.04
CA VAL A 220 26.83 18.05 -9.99
C VAL A 220 25.44 17.45 -9.83
N PHE A 221 24.78 17.77 -8.72
CA PHE A 221 23.42 17.36 -8.42
C PHE A 221 22.46 18.54 -8.61
N LEU A 222 21.37 18.31 -9.33
CA LEU A 222 20.29 19.27 -9.51
C LEU A 222 19.10 18.79 -8.69
N GLU A 223 18.47 19.65 -7.89
CA GLU A 223 17.20 19.31 -7.24
C GLU A 223 16.03 19.25 -8.25
N ASN A 224 16.19 19.86 -9.42
CA ASN A 224 15.24 19.82 -10.53
C ASN A 224 15.94 19.31 -11.79
N ALA A 225 15.60 18.10 -12.24
CA ALA A 225 16.23 17.45 -13.39
C ALA A 225 16.06 18.20 -14.72
N SER A 226 15.01 19.03 -14.84
CA SER A 226 14.75 19.85 -16.04
C SER A 226 15.57 21.15 -16.05
N SER A 227 16.35 21.43 -15.02
CA SER A 227 17.02 22.72 -14.88
C SER A 227 18.28 22.84 -15.74
N TYR A 228 18.79 21.73 -16.31
CA TYR A 228 19.99 21.73 -17.16
C TYR A 228 19.69 21.62 -18.65
N ASN A 229 19.85 22.74 -19.37
CA ASN A 229 19.42 22.89 -20.77
C ASN A 229 20.10 21.94 -21.77
N ALA A 230 21.35 21.53 -21.52
CA ALA A 230 22.10 20.72 -22.51
C ALA A 230 21.79 19.21 -22.41
N MET A 231 21.34 18.74 -21.26
CA MET A 231 20.99 17.34 -21.02
C MET A 231 19.85 17.27 -19.99
N ASN A 232 18.65 17.57 -20.48
CA ASN A 232 17.44 17.63 -19.67
C ASN A 232 17.13 16.28 -19.01
N ASN A 233 16.42 16.36 -17.88
CA ASN A 233 15.87 15.22 -17.12
C ASN A 233 16.91 14.37 -16.40
N CYS A 234 18.08 14.94 -16.10
CA CYS A 234 19.10 14.32 -15.28
C CYS A 234 19.27 15.04 -13.93
N TYR A 235 19.24 14.29 -12.83
CA TYR A 235 19.46 14.80 -11.48
C TYR A 235 20.93 14.80 -11.07
N LEU A 236 21.72 13.81 -11.50
CA LEU A 236 23.11 13.65 -11.07
C LEU A 236 24.03 13.51 -12.27
N PHE A 237 24.98 14.42 -12.37
CA PHE A 237 26.01 14.43 -13.41
C PHE A 237 27.37 14.06 -12.83
N GLU A 238 28.10 13.21 -13.55
CA GLU A 238 29.54 13.01 -13.39
C GLU A 238 30.26 13.80 -14.48
N MET A 239 31.12 14.73 -14.07
CA MET A 239 32.04 15.44 -14.95
C MET A 239 33.42 14.79 -14.85
N THR A 240 34.02 14.50 -16.00
CA THR A 240 35.40 14.01 -16.15
C THR A 240 36.17 14.93 -17.08
N LYS A 241 37.46 14.64 -17.32
CA LYS A 241 38.28 15.43 -18.24
C LYS A 241 37.68 15.58 -19.65
N SER A 242 37.04 14.54 -20.18
CA SER A 242 36.60 14.46 -21.58
C SER A 242 35.08 14.39 -21.78
N ARG A 243 34.33 13.99 -20.75
CA ARG A 243 32.88 13.76 -20.88
C ARG A 243 32.09 14.21 -19.66
N LEU A 244 30.86 14.64 -19.93
CA LEU A 244 29.79 14.84 -18.96
C LEU A 244 28.79 13.69 -19.13
N THR A 245 28.52 12.93 -18.08
CA THR A 245 27.62 11.77 -18.11
C THR A 245 26.56 11.87 -17.03
N CYS A 246 25.31 11.60 -17.37
CA CYS A 246 24.24 11.45 -16.40
C CYS A 246 24.33 10.09 -15.68
N LEU A 247 24.25 10.11 -14.35
CA LEU A 247 24.22 8.93 -13.50
C LEU A 247 22.84 8.64 -12.91
N MET A 248 21.93 9.62 -12.90
CA MET A 248 20.58 9.45 -12.36
C MET A 248 19.58 10.34 -13.12
N CYS A 249 18.60 9.74 -13.77
CA CYS A 249 17.54 10.45 -14.48
C CYS A 249 16.29 10.67 -13.61
N ASP A 250 15.40 11.52 -14.10
CA ASP A 250 14.02 11.63 -13.61
C ASP A 250 13.28 10.29 -13.71
N TYR A 251 12.29 10.07 -12.84
CA TYR A 251 11.54 8.80 -12.76
C TYR A 251 10.81 8.44 -14.07
N LYS A 252 10.55 9.41 -14.95
CA LYS A 252 9.96 9.17 -16.28
C LYS A 252 10.98 8.78 -17.36
N TYR A 253 12.25 8.63 -17.01
CA TYR A 253 13.34 8.42 -17.96
C TYR A 253 14.26 7.26 -17.54
N LYS A 254 14.83 6.56 -18.52
CA LYS A 254 15.88 5.53 -18.37
C LYS A 254 17.25 6.08 -18.77
N ILE A 255 18.31 5.56 -18.16
CA ILE A 255 19.70 5.87 -18.53
C ILE A 255 20.15 4.91 -19.62
N VAL A 256 20.58 5.45 -20.76
CA VAL A 256 21.26 4.73 -21.84
C VAL A 256 22.53 5.49 -22.18
N ASP A 257 23.69 4.85 -22.00
CA ASP A 257 25.02 5.43 -22.24
C ASP A 257 25.25 6.82 -21.61
N GLY A 258 24.76 7.00 -20.38
CA GLY A 258 24.91 8.25 -19.63
C GLY A 258 23.99 9.39 -20.11
N THR A 259 22.95 9.08 -20.90
CA THR A 259 21.92 10.03 -21.35
C THR A 259 20.52 9.54 -20.95
N CYS A 260 19.62 10.48 -20.63
CA CYS A 260 18.25 10.18 -20.24
C CYS A 260 17.31 10.09 -21.45
N TYR A 261 16.66 8.94 -21.62
CA TYR A 261 15.64 8.71 -22.65
C TYR A 261 14.29 8.41 -22.01
N PRO A 262 13.17 8.81 -22.63
CA PRO A 262 11.84 8.51 -22.09
C PRO A 262 11.64 7.00 -21.93
N LEU A 263 10.82 6.63 -20.96
CA LEU A 263 10.43 5.23 -20.78
C LEU A 263 9.53 4.74 -21.91
N ASP A 264 9.61 3.42 -22.17
CA ASP A 264 8.84 2.77 -23.22
C ASP A 264 7.37 2.63 -22.80
N GLU A 265 6.45 3.35 -23.45
CA GLU A 265 5.03 3.32 -23.11
C GLU A 265 4.39 1.92 -23.18
N ASN A 266 5.00 0.98 -23.89
CA ASN A 266 4.54 -0.40 -24.02
C ASN A 266 5.06 -1.30 -22.91
N CYS A 267 5.88 -0.78 -21.99
CA CYS A 267 6.34 -1.50 -20.82
C CYS A 267 5.34 -1.39 -19.66
N GLU A 268 5.03 -2.53 -19.04
CA GLU A 268 4.12 -2.65 -17.90
C GLU A 268 4.86 -2.46 -16.57
N THR A 269 6.05 -3.07 -16.43
CA THR A 269 6.84 -2.97 -15.20
C THR A 269 8.31 -2.68 -15.46
N TYR A 270 8.87 -1.85 -14.60
CA TYR A 270 10.25 -1.40 -14.65
C TYR A 270 11.00 -1.82 -13.38
N ASN A 271 12.30 -2.07 -13.51
CA ASN A 271 13.17 -2.26 -12.35
C ASN A 271 13.63 -0.92 -11.74
N LYS A 272 14.43 -0.99 -10.68
CA LYS A 272 14.98 0.19 -9.95
C LYS A 272 15.81 1.14 -10.82
N ASN A 273 16.30 0.70 -11.98
CA ASN A 273 17.06 1.49 -12.93
C ASN A 273 16.21 1.95 -14.12
N ASN A 274 14.89 1.89 -13.98
CA ASN A 274 13.90 2.19 -15.01
C ASN A 274 14.10 1.39 -16.32
N LYS A 275 14.68 0.18 -16.25
CA LYS A 275 14.71 -0.75 -17.39
C LYS A 275 13.45 -1.59 -17.40
N CYS A 276 12.87 -1.78 -18.58
CA CYS A 276 11.69 -2.62 -18.73
C CYS A 276 12.02 -4.08 -18.38
N VAL A 277 11.17 -4.70 -17.56
CA VAL A 277 11.28 -6.13 -17.23
C VAL A 277 10.06 -6.93 -17.69
N LEU A 278 8.92 -6.27 -17.92
CA LEU A 278 7.71 -6.89 -18.45
C LEU A 278 7.00 -5.92 -19.38
N CYS A 279 6.73 -6.38 -20.59
CA CYS A 279 5.94 -5.64 -21.57
C CYS A 279 4.44 -5.84 -21.37
N LYS A 280 3.65 -4.90 -21.87
CA LYS A 280 2.19 -5.04 -22.00
C LYS A 280 1.84 -6.21 -22.92
N THR A 281 0.63 -6.72 -22.75
CA THR A 281 0.09 -7.83 -23.53
C THR A 281 0.21 -7.57 -25.04
N GLY A 282 0.82 -8.51 -25.78
CA GLY A 282 1.07 -8.38 -27.22
C GLY A 282 2.40 -7.68 -27.59
N PHE A 283 3.26 -7.45 -26.60
CA PHE A 283 4.63 -6.98 -26.79
C PHE A 283 5.63 -7.92 -26.13
N VAL A 284 6.80 -8.08 -26.74
CA VAL A 284 7.89 -8.92 -26.24
C VAL A 284 9.16 -8.10 -26.03
N LEU A 285 9.95 -8.51 -25.05
CA LEU A 285 11.18 -7.80 -24.68
C LEU A 285 12.35 -8.20 -25.60
N ASN A 286 12.97 -7.24 -26.29
CA ASN A 286 14.18 -7.49 -27.10
C ASN A 286 15.46 -7.53 -26.24
N GLU A 287 16.60 -7.81 -26.86
CA GLU A 287 17.92 -7.82 -26.17
C GLU A 287 18.34 -6.45 -25.61
N GLN A 288 17.72 -5.37 -26.09
CA GLN A 288 17.93 -3.99 -25.65
C GLN A 288 16.96 -3.56 -24.53
N PHE A 289 16.15 -4.48 -24.01
CA PHE A 289 15.12 -4.23 -22.99
C PHE A 289 14.00 -3.28 -23.45
N GLU A 290 13.62 -3.36 -24.73
CA GLU A 290 12.54 -2.60 -25.35
C GLU A 290 11.39 -3.52 -25.77
N CYS A 291 10.17 -3.01 -25.68
CA CYS A 291 8.95 -3.75 -25.96
C CYS A 291 8.58 -3.62 -27.43
N ILE A 292 8.82 -4.69 -28.20
CA ILE A 292 8.45 -4.76 -29.62
C ILE A 292 7.13 -5.52 -29.78
N SER A 293 6.29 -5.08 -30.70
CA SER A 293 4.99 -5.72 -30.94
C SER A 293 5.17 -7.16 -31.43
N SER A 294 4.34 -8.07 -30.92
CA SER A 294 4.27 -9.46 -31.34
C SER A 294 2.81 -9.88 -31.49
N GLU A 295 2.46 -10.35 -32.68
CA GLU A 295 1.09 -10.82 -32.98
C GLU A 295 0.83 -12.24 -32.47
N ILE A 296 1.90 -12.99 -32.18
CA ILE A 296 1.84 -14.42 -31.87
C ILE A 296 2.16 -14.68 -30.39
N CYS A 297 3.02 -13.86 -29.79
CA CYS A 297 3.44 -14.00 -28.40
C CYS A 297 2.82 -12.92 -27.53
N LEU A 298 2.05 -13.34 -26.51
CA LEU A 298 1.42 -12.43 -25.56
C LEU A 298 2.39 -11.95 -24.49
N TYR A 299 3.27 -12.84 -24.00
CA TYR A 299 4.27 -12.56 -22.98
C TYR A 299 5.57 -13.31 -23.28
N GLY A 300 6.69 -12.61 -23.38
CA GLY A 300 7.95 -13.23 -23.76
C GLY A 300 9.09 -12.25 -23.99
N THR A 301 10.22 -12.81 -24.40
CA THR A 301 11.31 -12.10 -25.07
C THR A 301 11.21 -12.31 -26.58
N SER A 302 12.02 -11.57 -27.35
CA SER A 302 12.19 -11.78 -28.79
C SER A 302 12.60 -13.22 -29.18
N THR A 303 13.19 -13.98 -28.24
CA THR A 303 13.69 -15.34 -28.47
C THR A 303 12.83 -16.42 -27.81
N ASN A 304 12.23 -16.12 -26.66
CA ASN A 304 11.46 -17.07 -25.86
C ASN A 304 10.07 -16.52 -25.57
N CYS A 305 9.05 -17.16 -26.12
CA CYS A 305 7.67 -16.86 -25.75
C CYS A 305 7.23 -17.72 -24.57
N TYR A 306 6.78 -17.08 -23.50
CA TYR A 306 6.25 -17.75 -22.31
C TYR A 306 4.76 -18.04 -22.41
N LYS A 307 4.03 -17.26 -23.23
CA LYS A 307 2.60 -17.47 -23.46
C LYS A 307 2.20 -17.00 -24.85
N CYS A 308 1.65 -17.91 -25.63
CA CYS A 308 1.20 -17.66 -26.99
C CYS A 308 -0.22 -17.08 -27.05
N GLN A 309 -0.53 -16.43 -28.18
CA GLN A 309 -1.88 -16.03 -28.59
C GLN A 309 -2.78 -17.27 -28.73
N ASP A 310 -4.10 -17.09 -28.63
CA ASP A 310 -5.07 -18.17 -28.85
C ASP A 310 -4.82 -18.90 -30.18
N ARG A 311 -4.95 -20.24 -30.18
CA ARG A 311 -4.63 -21.21 -31.25
C ARG A 311 -3.14 -21.51 -31.48
N TYR A 312 -2.24 -20.82 -30.76
CA TYR A 312 -0.82 -21.15 -30.75
C TYR A 312 -0.45 -21.86 -29.44
N ILE A 313 0.48 -22.82 -29.54
CA ILE A 313 1.03 -23.58 -28.40
C ILE A 313 2.53 -23.38 -28.33
N THR A 314 3.12 -23.55 -27.15
CA THR A 314 4.58 -23.42 -26.99
C THR A 314 5.27 -24.72 -27.41
N ASN A 315 6.20 -24.60 -28.36
CA ASN A 315 7.11 -25.67 -28.75
C ASN A 315 8.54 -25.11 -28.76
N GLU A 316 9.43 -25.68 -27.93
CA GLU A 316 10.82 -25.21 -27.77
C GLU A 316 10.93 -23.68 -27.56
N ASN A 317 10.07 -23.12 -26.70
CA ASN A 317 9.96 -21.68 -26.39
C ASN A 317 9.49 -20.79 -27.56
N LYS A 318 8.94 -21.36 -28.63
CA LYS A 318 8.31 -20.62 -29.73
C LYS A 318 6.85 -20.98 -29.87
N CYS A 319 6.06 -20.03 -30.33
CA CYS A 319 4.65 -20.25 -30.60
C CYS A 319 4.46 -20.87 -31.98
N VAL A 320 3.90 -22.08 -32.00
CA VAL A 320 3.54 -22.77 -33.24
C VAL A 320 2.02 -22.85 -33.33
N LEU A 321 1.49 -22.64 -34.53
CA LEU A 321 0.06 -22.75 -34.79
C LEU A 321 -0.34 -24.23 -34.72
N ASP A 322 -1.29 -24.57 -33.86
CA ASP A 322 -1.89 -25.90 -33.85
C ASP A 322 -3.26 -25.84 -34.54
N THR A 323 -3.32 -26.32 -35.78
CA THR A 323 -4.56 -26.35 -36.57
C THR A 323 -5.62 -27.29 -36.01
N ASN A 324 -5.22 -28.22 -35.13
CA ASN A 324 -6.14 -29.12 -34.44
C ASN A 324 -6.65 -28.51 -33.14
N CYS A 325 -6.11 -27.35 -32.72
CA CYS A 325 -6.51 -26.66 -31.51
C CYS A 325 -7.54 -25.57 -31.78
N LYS A 326 -8.71 -25.71 -31.15
CA LYS A 326 -9.77 -24.70 -31.18
C LYS A 326 -9.48 -23.56 -30.20
N HIS A 327 -9.01 -23.89 -29.00
CA HIS A 327 -8.62 -22.92 -27.96
C HIS A 327 -7.41 -23.42 -27.16
N SER A 328 -6.41 -22.55 -26.99
CA SER A 328 -5.20 -22.83 -26.18
C SER A 328 -5.13 -21.88 -24.97
N ASP A 329 -4.46 -22.32 -23.89
CA ASP A 329 -4.08 -21.40 -22.79
C ASP A 329 -2.79 -20.62 -23.09
N GLY A 330 -2.22 -20.83 -24.28
CA GLY A 330 -0.96 -20.27 -24.72
C GLY A 330 0.26 -21.16 -24.45
N SER A 331 0.10 -22.30 -23.76
CA SER A 331 1.16 -23.32 -23.61
C SER A 331 0.73 -24.65 -24.22
N VAL A 332 -0.48 -25.11 -23.91
CA VAL A 332 -1.06 -26.36 -24.41
C VAL A 332 -2.44 -26.10 -25.00
N CYS A 333 -2.86 -27.01 -25.88
CA CYS A 333 -4.23 -26.98 -26.36
C CYS A 333 -5.20 -27.44 -25.27
N ILE A 334 -6.13 -26.58 -24.85
CA ILE A 334 -7.16 -26.95 -23.89
C ILE A 334 -8.34 -27.63 -24.60
N ILE A 335 -8.67 -27.19 -25.82
CA ILE A 335 -9.81 -27.68 -26.59
C ILE A 335 -9.38 -28.03 -28.00
N CYS A 336 -9.29 -29.33 -28.30
CA CYS A 336 -9.04 -29.83 -29.65
C CYS A 336 -10.33 -29.78 -30.51
N HIS A 337 -10.17 -29.71 -31.82
CA HIS A 337 -11.25 -29.93 -32.79
C HIS A 337 -11.73 -31.38 -32.78
N ASN A 338 -10.82 -32.37 -32.66
CA ASN A 338 -11.10 -33.81 -32.52
C ASN A 338 -10.01 -34.48 -31.65
N GLY A 339 -10.37 -35.47 -30.81
CA GLY A 339 -9.44 -36.22 -29.95
C GLY A 339 -9.04 -35.51 -28.64
N ASN A 340 -8.42 -36.23 -27.70
CA ASN A 340 -7.78 -35.61 -26.53
C ASN A 340 -6.76 -36.56 -25.89
N LEU A 341 -5.48 -36.36 -26.21
CA LEU A 341 -4.35 -36.77 -25.37
C LEU A 341 -3.79 -35.46 -24.81
N PHE A 342 -3.54 -35.36 -23.49
CA PHE A 342 -2.74 -34.26 -22.94
C PHE A 342 -1.47 -34.14 -23.81
N ASP A 343 -1.37 -33.03 -24.54
CA ASP A 343 -0.32 -32.60 -25.48
C ASP A 343 -0.43 -32.88 -27.00
N LYS A 344 -1.31 -33.76 -27.54
CA LYS A 344 -1.24 -34.08 -29.01
C LYS A 344 -2.51 -34.28 -29.86
N CYS A 345 -3.73 -34.07 -29.35
CA CYS A 345 -4.99 -34.16 -30.14
C CYS A 345 -5.04 -35.36 -31.13
N GLU A 346 -4.70 -36.58 -30.69
CA GLU A 346 -4.79 -37.80 -31.51
C GLU A 346 -6.19 -38.46 -31.44
N SER A 347 -6.60 -39.16 -32.51
CA SER A 347 -7.94 -39.76 -32.66
C SER A 347 -8.11 -41.06 -31.83
N CYS A 348 -9.17 -41.13 -31.02
CA CYS A 348 -9.52 -42.29 -30.18
C CYS A 348 -10.19 -43.44 -30.96
N LYS A 349 -10.29 -44.64 -30.35
CA LYS A 349 -11.05 -45.80 -30.88
C LYS A 349 -12.56 -45.48 -31.07
N SER A 350 -13.27 -46.27 -31.89
CA SER A 350 -14.69 -46.07 -32.24
C SER A 350 -15.59 -45.87 -31.01
N HIS A 351 -16.49 -44.88 -31.10
CA HIS A 351 -17.45 -44.49 -30.06
C HIS A 351 -16.83 -43.91 -28.76
N CYS A 352 -15.60 -43.39 -28.85
CA CYS A 352 -14.87 -42.76 -27.76
C CYS A 352 -14.56 -41.28 -28.04
N ARG A 353 -15.04 -40.38 -27.17
CA ARG A 353 -14.86 -38.93 -27.26
C ARG A 353 -13.57 -38.44 -26.60
N LEU A 354 -13.17 -39.04 -25.47
CA LEU A 354 -11.93 -38.70 -24.74
C LEU A 354 -11.21 -39.98 -24.32
N CYS A 355 -9.89 -40.07 -24.51
CA CYS A 355 -9.10 -41.27 -24.18
C CYS A 355 -7.74 -40.92 -23.58
N LYS A 356 -7.16 -41.82 -22.77
CA LYS A 356 -5.81 -41.69 -22.21
C LYS A 356 -5.07 -43.01 -22.36
N ASN A 357 -3.90 -43.01 -22.99
CA ASN A 357 -3.08 -44.20 -23.25
C ASN A 357 -3.89 -45.37 -23.89
N GLU A 358 -4.59 -45.09 -25.00
CA GLU A 358 -5.46 -46.05 -25.72
C GLU A 358 -6.67 -46.63 -24.96
N LYS A 359 -6.90 -46.21 -23.71
CA LYS A 359 -8.11 -46.52 -22.95
C LYS A 359 -9.08 -45.36 -23.02
N CYS A 360 -10.34 -45.64 -23.34
CA CYS A 360 -11.35 -44.59 -23.37
C CYS A 360 -11.60 -44.06 -21.95
N SER A 361 -11.86 -42.77 -21.85
CA SER A 361 -12.23 -42.06 -20.62
C SER A 361 -13.68 -41.58 -20.69
N ILE A 362 -14.14 -41.16 -21.88
CA ILE A 362 -15.51 -40.68 -22.13
C ILE A 362 -15.97 -41.19 -23.48
N CYS A 363 -17.10 -41.91 -23.50
CA CYS A 363 -17.71 -42.46 -24.70
C CYS A 363 -18.58 -41.43 -25.45
N ASP A 364 -19.08 -41.79 -26.63
CA ASP A 364 -20.17 -41.07 -27.28
C ASP A 364 -21.48 -41.19 -26.49
N ASN A 365 -22.44 -40.31 -26.78
CA ASN A 365 -23.78 -40.41 -26.19
C ASN A 365 -24.40 -41.78 -26.48
N ASN A 366 -25.09 -42.35 -25.50
CA ASN A 366 -25.64 -43.72 -25.46
C ASN A 366 -24.62 -44.85 -25.33
N PHE A 367 -23.33 -44.56 -25.12
CA PHE A 367 -22.33 -45.56 -24.81
C PHE A 367 -21.78 -45.37 -23.38
N ILE A 368 -21.27 -46.43 -22.75
CA ILE A 368 -20.63 -46.39 -21.44
C ILE A 368 -19.36 -47.25 -21.40
N LEU A 369 -18.42 -46.88 -20.52
CA LEU A 369 -17.17 -47.61 -20.33
C LEU A 369 -17.44 -48.98 -19.68
N ASN A 370 -16.94 -50.05 -20.30
CA ASN A 370 -16.83 -51.35 -19.65
C ASN A 370 -15.57 -51.42 -18.75
N ASN A 371 -15.45 -52.49 -17.95
CA ASN A 371 -14.33 -52.71 -17.03
C ASN A 371 -12.95 -52.82 -17.73
N GLU A 372 -12.94 -53.01 -19.05
CA GLU A 372 -11.73 -53.11 -19.87
C GLU A 372 -11.33 -51.77 -20.52
N GLY A 373 -12.13 -50.71 -20.34
CA GLY A 373 -11.87 -49.38 -20.89
C GLY A 373 -12.35 -49.17 -22.33
N SER A 374 -13.30 -49.99 -22.79
CA SER A 374 -13.95 -49.89 -24.11
C SER A 374 -15.41 -49.43 -23.98
N CYS A 375 -15.89 -48.67 -24.97
CA CYS A 375 -17.26 -48.15 -24.99
C CYS A 375 -18.25 -49.20 -25.51
N VAL A 376 -19.26 -49.51 -24.70
CA VAL A 376 -20.37 -50.43 -25.05
C VAL A 376 -21.69 -49.68 -25.05
N GLU A 377 -22.62 -50.07 -25.91
CA GLU A 377 -23.95 -49.45 -26.02
C GLU A 377 -24.77 -49.66 -24.72
N MET A 378 -25.48 -48.63 -24.28
CA MET A 378 -26.28 -48.67 -23.05
C MET A 378 -27.61 -49.38 -23.28
N GLU A 379 -27.87 -50.44 -22.50
CA GLU A 379 -29.14 -51.16 -22.50
C GLU A 379 -30.07 -50.62 -21.40
N GLY A 380 -31.32 -50.29 -21.76
CA GLY A 380 -32.36 -49.87 -20.79
C GLY A 380 -32.24 -48.43 -20.26
N GLY A 381 -31.45 -47.56 -20.90
CA GLY A 381 -31.31 -46.16 -20.49
C GLY A 381 -30.54 -45.27 -21.47
N VAL A 382 -30.26 -44.03 -21.06
CA VAL A 382 -29.54 -43.02 -21.86
C VAL A 382 -28.27 -42.59 -21.12
N SER A 383 -27.15 -42.54 -21.83
CA SER A 383 -25.83 -42.14 -21.31
C SER A 383 -25.29 -40.89 -22.02
N ASN A 384 -24.54 -40.05 -21.30
CA ASN A 384 -23.78 -38.92 -21.88
C ASN A 384 -22.31 -39.28 -22.19
N GLY A 385 -21.97 -40.57 -22.13
CA GLY A 385 -20.62 -41.07 -22.38
C GLY A 385 -19.72 -41.16 -21.14
N ILE A 386 -20.06 -40.49 -20.04
CA ILE A 386 -19.32 -40.55 -18.76
C ILE A 386 -20.13 -41.30 -17.71
N SER A 387 -21.43 -40.99 -17.66
CA SER A 387 -22.35 -41.52 -16.68
C SER A 387 -23.72 -41.74 -17.32
N THR A 388 -24.45 -42.74 -16.82
CA THR A 388 -25.86 -42.89 -17.12
C THR A 388 -26.62 -41.65 -16.66
N ILE A 389 -27.35 -41.02 -17.58
CA ILE A 389 -28.18 -39.84 -17.32
C ILE A 389 -29.47 -40.29 -16.63
N TRP A 390 -30.13 -41.30 -17.19
CA TRP A 390 -31.35 -41.90 -16.64
C TRP A 390 -31.57 -43.30 -17.23
N CYS A 391 -32.26 -44.16 -16.47
CA CYS A 391 -32.71 -45.47 -16.92
C CYS A 391 -34.23 -45.43 -17.13
N ASN A 392 -34.75 -46.33 -17.96
CA ASN A 392 -36.18 -46.58 -18.06
C ASN A 392 -36.74 -47.03 -16.69
N ASP A 393 -38.02 -46.76 -16.44
CA ASP A 393 -38.64 -46.91 -15.11
C ASP A 393 -38.50 -48.32 -14.47
N ASN A 394 -38.33 -49.37 -15.28
CA ASN A 394 -38.11 -50.75 -14.85
C ASN A 394 -36.65 -51.11 -14.55
N TYR A 395 -35.76 -50.12 -14.57
CA TYR A 395 -34.33 -50.25 -14.30
C TYR A 395 -33.87 -49.21 -13.27
N TYR A 396 -32.81 -49.54 -12.53
CA TYR A 396 -32.18 -48.63 -11.58
C TYR A 396 -30.68 -48.47 -11.87
N ILE A 397 -30.11 -47.33 -11.47
CA ILE A 397 -28.69 -47.06 -11.66
C ILE A 397 -27.89 -47.69 -10.52
N ALA A 398 -27.04 -48.66 -10.84
CA ALA A 398 -26.02 -49.18 -9.94
C ALA A 398 -24.66 -49.20 -10.63
N ASN A 399 -23.66 -48.61 -9.95
CA ASN A 399 -22.28 -48.51 -10.42
C ASN A 399 -22.17 -47.91 -11.83
N GLY A 400 -23.05 -46.96 -12.14
CA GLY A 400 -23.09 -46.27 -13.42
C GLY A 400 -23.85 -46.99 -14.54
N VAL A 401 -24.43 -48.18 -14.31
CA VAL A 401 -25.15 -48.97 -15.33
C VAL A 401 -26.62 -49.20 -14.91
N CYS A 402 -27.53 -49.29 -15.89
CA CYS A 402 -28.93 -49.65 -15.67
C CYS A 402 -29.09 -51.14 -15.40
N ASN A 403 -29.67 -51.51 -14.26
CA ASN A 403 -29.93 -52.89 -13.86
C ASN A 403 -31.45 -53.13 -13.76
N ASN A 404 -31.93 -54.26 -14.27
CA ASN A 404 -33.37 -54.57 -14.30
C ASN A 404 -33.90 -54.89 -12.89
N CYS A 405 -35.01 -54.26 -12.51
CA CYS A 405 -35.61 -54.41 -11.17
C CYS A 405 -36.11 -55.82 -10.88
N SER A 406 -36.81 -56.46 -11.81
CA SER A 406 -37.48 -57.74 -11.56
C SER A 406 -36.50 -58.91 -11.41
N SER A 407 -35.25 -58.75 -11.88
CA SER A 407 -34.19 -59.75 -11.72
C SER A 407 -33.58 -59.77 -10.32
N ASN A 408 -33.58 -58.64 -9.61
CA ASN A 408 -33.03 -58.50 -8.26
C ASN A 408 -34.10 -58.51 -7.17
N TYR A 409 -35.30 -57.99 -7.45
CA TYR A 409 -36.42 -57.96 -6.53
C TYR A 409 -37.65 -58.60 -7.18
N ILE A 410 -37.96 -59.83 -6.79
CA ILE A 410 -39.12 -60.60 -7.27
C ILE A 410 -40.40 -59.80 -7.03
N HIS A 411 -41.28 -59.75 -8.05
CA HIS A 411 -42.51 -58.96 -8.10
C HIS A 411 -42.34 -57.41 -8.03
N SER A 412 -41.12 -56.90 -8.29
CA SER A 412 -40.86 -55.46 -8.41
C SER A 412 -41.01 -54.97 -9.85
N ILE A 413 -41.75 -53.87 -10.02
CA ILE A 413 -41.86 -53.13 -11.29
C ILE A 413 -40.90 -51.93 -11.31
N VAL A 414 -40.75 -51.23 -10.18
CA VAL A 414 -39.86 -50.06 -10.05
C VAL A 414 -39.05 -50.20 -8.76
N CYS A 415 -37.75 -49.92 -8.82
CA CYS A 415 -36.82 -50.09 -7.72
C CYS A 415 -35.68 -49.04 -7.76
N ASP A 416 -34.98 -48.88 -6.62
CA ASP A 416 -33.69 -48.18 -6.53
C ASP A 416 -32.56 -49.19 -6.23
N LYS A 417 -31.35 -48.67 -5.97
CA LYS A 417 -30.15 -49.48 -5.73
C LYS A 417 -30.26 -50.48 -4.56
N SER A 418 -31.12 -50.23 -3.59
CA SER A 418 -31.24 -51.03 -2.39
C SER A 418 -32.68 -51.50 -2.12
N ASN A 419 -33.67 -50.98 -2.83
CA ASN A 419 -35.07 -51.00 -2.40
C ASN A 419 -36.05 -51.14 -3.55
N THR A 420 -37.17 -51.79 -3.29
CA THR A 420 -38.33 -51.75 -4.18
C THR A 420 -39.17 -50.51 -3.93
N ILE A 421 -39.57 -49.82 -5.01
CA ILE A 421 -40.40 -48.60 -4.98
C ILE A 421 -41.85 -48.92 -5.38
N MET A 422 -42.06 -49.87 -6.30
CA MET A 422 -43.38 -50.29 -6.73
C MET A 422 -43.41 -51.79 -7.04
N CYS A 423 -44.44 -52.47 -6.56
CA CYS A 423 -44.68 -53.89 -6.77
C CYS A 423 -45.73 -54.15 -7.85
N GLU A 424 -45.77 -55.38 -8.35
CA GLU A 424 -46.90 -55.92 -9.11
C GLU A 424 -48.22 -55.79 -8.32
N THR A 425 -49.35 -55.71 -9.03
CA THR A 425 -50.69 -55.63 -8.42
C THR A 425 -50.93 -56.79 -7.47
N ASP A 426 -51.47 -56.51 -6.28
CA ASP A 426 -51.72 -57.44 -5.15
C ASP A 426 -50.50 -57.78 -4.25
N CYS A 427 -49.43 -56.99 -4.34
CA CYS A 427 -48.30 -57.00 -3.40
C CYS A 427 -48.11 -55.63 -2.72
N PHE A 428 -47.55 -55.63 -1.51
CA PHE A 428 -47.14 -54.43 -0.78
C PHE A 428 -45.64 -54.47 -0.44
N ILE A 429 -45.05 -53.29 -0.27
CA ILE A 429 -43.63 -53.13 0.06
C ILE A 429 -43.46 -53.29 1.57
N THR A 430 -42.61 -54.21 2.00
CA THR A 430 -42.26 -54.44 3.41
C THR A 430 -41.31 -53.37 3.95
N ASN A 431 -41.09 -53.34 5.27
CA ASN A 431 -40.10 -52.46 5.89
C ASN A 431 -38.65 -52.75 5.42
N GLU A 432 -38.40 -53.98 4.95
CA GLU A 432 -37.16 -54.39 4.30
C GLU A 432 -37.12 -53.99 2.82
N ARG A 433 -38.12 -53.23 2.37
CA ARG A 433 -38.30 -52.67 1.03
C ARG A 433 -38.33 -53.74 -0.08
N GLN A 434 -39.01 -54.86 0.20
CA GLN A 434 -39.29 -55.95 -0.74
C GLN A 434 -40.80 -56.16 -0.93
N CYS A 435 -41.24 -56.77 -2.03
CA CYS A 435 -42.66 -57.00 -2.32
C CYS A 435 -43.18 -58.31 -1.71
N THR A 436 -44.28 -58.24 -0.95
CA THR A 436 -44.96 -59.41 -0.35
C THR A 436 -46.48 -59.36 -0.58
N SER A 437 -47.14 -60.52 -0.72
CA SER A 437 -48.58 -60.63 -1.08
C SER A 437 -49.56 -60.29 0.06
N LEU A 438 -50.76 -59.77 -0.28
CA LEU A 438 -51.74 -59.15 0.62
C LEU A 438 -52.88 -60.06 1.19
N ILE A 439 -52.78 -61.40 1.14
CA ILE A 439 -53.86 -62.32 1.59
C ILE A 439 -53.60 -62.84 3.03
N CYS A 440 -54.35 -62.36 4.04
CA CYS A 440 -54.27 -62.83 5.44
C CYS A 440 -54.89 -64.24 5.64
N LYS A 441 -54.25 -65.13 6.43
CA LYS A 441 -54.77 -66.46 6.84
C LYS A 441 -54.48 -66.73 8.32
N ASN A 442 -55.34 -67.51 8.99
CA ASN A 442 -55.29 -67.97 10.41
C ASN A 442 -55.37 -66.87 11.49
N GLU A 443 -56.60 -66.58 11.96
CA GLU A 443 -56.98 -65.77 13.15
C GLU A 443 -56.40 -64.35 13.30
N THR A 444 -55.56 -63.91 12.37
CA THR A 444 -55.05 -62.53 12.29
C THR A 444 -56.06 -61.62 11.60
N PHE A 445 -56.17 -60.36 12.06
CA PHE A 445 -56.98 -59.33 11.41
C PHE A 445 -56.09 -58.20 10.88
N LYS A 446 -56.67 -57.38 10.00
CA LYS A 446 -56.00 -56.25 9.39
C LYS A 446 -55.95 -55.09 10.38
N GLU A 447 -54.76 -54.77 10.90
CA GLU A 447 -54.54 -53.57 11.71
C GLU A 447 -54.70 -52.30 10.85
N GLU A 448 -54.59 -51.14 11.49
CA GLU A 448 -54.90 -49.83 10.93
C GLU A 448 -53.91 -49.40 9.84
N ASN A 449 -52.73 -50.04 9.78
CA ASN A 449 -51.75 -49.94 8.70
C ASN A 449 -51.93 -50.97 7.57
N GLY A 450 -52.92 -51.84 7.68
CA GLY A 450 -53.26 -52.80 6.64
C GLY A 450 -52.49 -54.13 6.68
N MET A 451 -51.67 -54.36 7.71
CA MET A 451 -50.94 -55.62 7.94
C MET A 451 -51.77 -56.60 8.78
N CYS A 452 -51.51 -57.90 8.68
CA CYS A 452 -52.22 -58.91 9.46
C CYS A 452 -51.54 -59.12 10.84
N VAL A 453 -52.25 -58.92 11.95
CA VAL A 453 -51.72 -59.08 13.32
C VAL A 453 -52.71 -59.80 14.25
N LEU A 454 -52.23 -60.25 15.43
CA LEU A 454 -53.04 -60.85 16.49
C LEU A 454 -53.59 -59.75 17.43
N ALA A 455 -54.76 -59.98 18.05
CA ALA A 455 -55.37 -59.03 18.98
C ALA A 455 -54.55 -58.86 20.27
N LYS A 456 -54.50 -57.63 20.81
CA LYS A 456 -53.83 -57.30 22.08
C LYS A 456 -54.83 -56.76 23.09
N GLU A 457 -54.73 -57.26 24.32
CA GLU A 457 -55.65 -56.97 25.43
C GLU A 457 -55.65 -55.49 25.83
N ASP A 458 -56.82 -54.93 26.11
CA ASP A 458 -57.08 -53.54 26.53
C ASP A 458 -56.52 -52.44 25.60
N CYS A 459 -56.27 -52.80 24.33
CA CYS A 459 -55.76 -51.93 23.29
C CYS A 459 -56.80 -51.67 22.20
N VAL A 460 -57.09 -50.39 21.94
CA VAL A 460 -58.08 -49.96 20.95
C VAL A 460 -57.47 -49.54 19.61
N PHE A 461 -56.17 -49.25 19.56
CA PHE A 461 -55.49 -48.86 18.32
C PHE A 461 -54.14 -49.54 18.16
N ILE A 462 -54.00 -50.39 17.13
CA ILE A 462 -52.78 -51.19 16.88
C ILE A 462 -52.13 -50.77 15.55
N VAL A 463 -50.84 -50.45 15.62
CA VAL A 463 -50.08 -50.04 14.44
C VAL A 463 -48.69 -50.66 14.51
N ASN A 464 -48.29 -51.36 13.45
CA ASN A 464 -47.03 -52.10 13.38
C ASN A 464 -46.87 -53.10 14.55
N ASN A 465 -47.94 -53.81 14.89
CA ASN A 465 -47.98 -54.78 15.98
C ASN A 465 -47.61 -54.17 17.36
N LYS A 466 -47.84 -52.86 17.55
CA LYS A 466 -47.69 -52.16 18.84
C LYS A 466 -48.99 -51.48 19.21
N CYS A 467 -49.34 -51.52 20.49
CA CYS A 467 -50.46 -50.74 20.99
C CYS A 467 -50.06 -49.25 21.00
N LEU A 468 -50.91 -48.41 20.44
CA LEU A 468 -50.74 -46.96 20.41
C LEU A 468 -51.82 -46.22 21.21
N GLU A 469 -53.00 -46.82 21.38
CA GLU A 469 -54.07 -46.26 22.20
C GLU A 469 -54.70 -47.35 23.08
N CYS A 470 -54.73 -47.06 24.39
CA CYS A 470 -55.28 -47.93 25.42
C CYS A 470 -56.74 -47.56 25.72
N ASP A 471 -57.48 -48.51 26.27
CA ASP A 471 -58.84 -48.27 26.74
C ASP A 471 -58.90 -47.22 27.87
N ASN A 472 -60.07 -46.60 28.07
CA ASN A 472 -60.23 -45.57 29.10
C ASN A 472 -59.88 -46.13 30.49
N ASN A 473 -59.02 -45.41 31.23
CA ASN A 473 -58.40 -45.73 32.54
C ASN A 473 -57.03 -46.44 32.50
N TYR A 474 -56.43 -46.61 31.33
CA TYR A 474 -55.08 -47.18 31.16
C TYR A 474 -54.15 -46.21 30.41
N ASN A 475 -52.88 -46.12 30.84
CA ASN A 475 -51.82 -45.38 30.17
C ASN A 475 -50.80 -46.34 29.54
N LEU A 476 -50.22 -45.94 28.42
CA LEU A 476 -49.19 -46.71 27.73
C LEU A 476 -47.84 -46.58 28.48
N ASN A 477 -47.23 -47.70 28.87
CA ASN A 477 -45.90 -47.70 29.46
C ASN A 477 -44.78 -47.66 28.40
N ASP A 478 -43.51 -47.51 28.83
CA ASP A 478 -42.33 -47.47 27.96
C ASP A 478 -42.14 -48.73 27.08
N ASN A 479 -42.90 -49.81 27.35
CA ASN A 479 -42.90 -51.05 26.58
C ASN A 479 -44.14 -51.21 25.67
N ASN A 480 -44.92 -50.15 25.44
CA ASN A 480 -46.13 -50.13 24.62
C ASN A 480 -47.23 -51.09 25.11
N ILE A 481 -47.34 -51.26 26.43
CA ILE A 481 -48.39 -52.04 27.10
C ILE A 481 -49.25 -51.10 27.94
N CYS A 482 -50.56 -51.32 27.95
CA CYS A 482 -51.53 -50.55 28.71
C CYS A 482 -51.51 -50.91 30.20
N VAL A 483 -51.31 -49.92 31.08
CA VAL A 483 -51.26 -50.08 32.55
C VAL A 483 -52.21 -49.11 33.25
N SER A 484 -52.90 -49.57 34.31
CA SER A 484 -53.95 -48.80 35.01
C SER A 484 -53.40 -47.54 35.71
N VAL A 485 -54.18 -46.45 35.68
CA VAL A 485 -53.75 -45.09 36.10
C VAL A 485 -54.04 -44.78 37.59
N ILE A 486 -54.66 -45.68 38.36
CA ILE A 486 -55.02 -45.38 39.75
C ILE A 486 -53.91 -45.83 40.71
N ASN A 487 -53.15 -44.85 41.23
CA ASN A 487 -52.37 -44.79 42.50
C ASN A 487 -50.89 -44.42 42.31
N ASP A 488 -50.56 -43.12 42.32
CA ASP A 488 -49.58 -42.53 43.26
C ASP A 488 -49.48 -41.01 43.02
N THR A 489 -50.34 -40.23 43.68
CA THR A 489 -50.36 -38.76 43.58
C THR A 489 -49.30 -38.08 44.46
N THR A 490 -48.32 -38.80 45.02
CA THR A 490 -47.39 -38.21 46.01
C THR A 490 -45.94 -38.03 45.54
N LEU A 491 -45.51 -38.75 44.50
CA LEU A 491 -44.09 -38.79 44.09
C LEU A 491 -43.70 -37.86 42.93
N THR A 492 -44.62 -37.51 42.03
CA THR A 492 -44.30 -36.89 40.72
C THR A 492 -44.38 -35.36 40.66
N LYS A 493 -44.81 -34.68 41.73
CA LYS A 493 -44.89 -33.20 41.85
C LYS A 493 -45.53 -32.50 40.64
N CYS A 494 -46.49 -33.19 40.04
CA CYS A 494 -47.28 -32.74 38.91
C CYS A 494 -48.69 -32.41 39.38
N VAL A 495 -49.19 -31.23 39.00
CA VAL A 495 -50.47 -30.68 39.45
C VAL A 495 -51.59 -30.97 38.45
N LEU A 496 -51.26 -31.12 37.17
CA LEU A 496 -52.23 -31.43 36.12
C LEU A 496 -51.68 -32.46 35.13
N TYR A 497 -52.52 -33.42 34.78
CA TYR A 497 -52.23 -34.47 33.81
C TYR A 497 -53.17 -34.40 32.61
N ASN A 498 -52.68 -34.89 31.47
CA ASN A 498 -53.52 -35.31 30.35
C ASN A 498 -53.15 -36.75 29.94
N LYS A 499 -53.79 -37.26 28.88
CA LYS A 499 -53.52 -38.60 28.32
C LYS A 499 -52.09 -38.84 27.81
N TYR A 500 -51.24 -37.82 27.83
CA TYR A 500 -49.85 -37.88 27.36
C TYR A 500 -48.81 -37.60 28.47
N GLY A 501 -49.24 -37.40 29.72
CA GLY A 501 -48.36 -37.18 30.86
C GLY A 501 -48.65 -35.89 31.64
N CYS A 502 -47.64 -35.39 32.34
CA CYS A 502 -47.77 -34.16 33.12
C CYS A 502 -47.80 -32.92 32.21
N ILE A 503 -48.78 -32.05 32.42
CA ILE A 503 -48.90 -30.77 31.68
C ILE A 503 -48.57 -29.54 32.55
N SER A 504 -48.58 -29.68 33.88
CA SER A 504 -48.22 -28.59 34.79
C SER A 504 -47.55 -29.12 36.05
N CYS A 505 -46.42 -28.54 36.39
CA CYS A 505 -45.62 -28.89 37.56
C CYS A 505 -45.95 -28.02 38.76
N ASP A 506 -45.71 -28.57 39.95
CA ASP A 506 -45.85 -27.82 41.20
C ASP A 506 -44.79 -26.72 41.30
N ILE A 507 -45.03 -25.72 42.13
CA ILE A 507 -44.14 -24.56 42.28
C ILE A 507 -42.75 -25.03 42.73
N GLY A 508 -41.70 -24.55 42.06
CA GLY A 508 -40.31 -24.97 42.31
C GLY A 508 -39.82 -26.10 41.40
N TYR A 509 -40.63 -26.53 40.42
CA TYR A 509 -40.25 -27.48 39.39
C TYR A 509 -40.53 -26.91 38.00
N TYR A 510 -39.70 -27.24 37.02
CA TYR A 510 -39.93 -26.93 35.61
C TYR A 510 -40.31 -28.19 34.83
N LEU A 511 -41.13 -27.99 33.79
CA LEU A 511 -41.60 -29.07 32.93
C LEU A 511 -40.56 -29.34 31.83
N LEU A 512 -40.08 -30.58 31.76
CA LEU A 512 -39.23 -31.07 30.68
C LEU A 512 -39.68 -32.49 30.30
N PHE A 513 -39.98 -32.71 29.01
CA PHE A 513 -40.45 -34.01 28.48
C PHE A 513 -41.62 -34.64 29.28
N ALA A 514 -42.66 -33.85 29.58
CA ALA A 514 -43.85 -34.28 30.32
C ALA A 514 -43.55 -34.80 31.76
N LYS A 515 -42.39 -34.44 32.33
CA LYS A 515 -41.96 -34.72 33.71
C LYS A 515 -41.49 -33.44 34.40
N CYS A 516 -41.62 -33.41 35.72
CA CYS A 516 -41.27 -32.25 36.55
C CYS A 516 -39.89 -32.41 37.17
N TYR A 517 -39.02 -31.43 36.96
CA TYR A 517 -37.65 -31.39 37.46
C TYR A 517 -37.44 -30.22 38.41
N LEU A 518 -36.68 -30.43 39.48
CA LEU A 518 -36.49 -29.43 40.54
C LEU A 518 -35.67 -28.23 40.04
N CYS A 519 -36.07 -27.02 40.44
CA CYS A 519 -35.31 -25.80 40.20
C CYS A 519 -34.06 -25.71 41.09
N SER A 520 -33.05 -24.94 40.62
CA SER A 520 -31.85 -24.62 41.39
C SER A 520 -32.19 -23.93 42.73
N GLU A 521 -31.35 -24.14 43.74
CA GLU A 521 -31.60 -23.66 45.10
C GLU A 521 -31.74 -22.13 45.21
N ASN A 522 -31.17 -21.39 44.27
CA ASN A 522 -31.21 -19.91 44.26
C ASN A 522 -32.54 -19.35 43.74
N CYS A 523 -33.43 -20.21 43.24
CA CYS A 523 -34.61 -19.81 42.49
C CYS A 523 -35.91 -20.25 43.17
N THR A 524 -36.90 -19.36 43.17
CA THR A 524 -38.24 -19.67 43.68
C THR A 524 -39.06 -20.37 42.61
N SER A 525 -38.85 -20.02 41.33
CA SER A 525 -39.40 -20.71 40.16
C SER A 525 -38.44 -20.60 38.97
N CYS A 526 -38.44 -21.61 38.10
CA CYS A 526 -37.55 -21.70 36.93
C CYS A 526 -38.31 -22.17 35.69
N ILE A 527 -37.70 -21.96 34.52
CA ILE A 527 -38.27 -22.29 33.20
C ILE A 527 -37.18 -22.84 32.29
N GLU A 528 -37.51 -23.83 31.46
CA GLU A 528 -36.61 -24.50 30.48
C GLU A 528 -35.40 -25.25 31.07
N SER A 529 -34.77 -24.76 32.13
CA SER A 529 -33.70 -25.40 32.89
C SER A 529 -33.83 -25.11 34.38
N ASP A 530 -33.05 -25.82 35.19
CA ASP A 530 -32.96 -25.62 36.64
C ASP A 530 -32.39 -24.24 37.04
N THR A 531 -31.59 -23.61 36.17
CA THR A 531 -30.82 -22.38 36.44
C THR A 531 -31.41 -21.11 35.81
N LYS A 532 -32.36 -21.23 34.88
CA LYS A 532 -33.02 -20.09 34.23
C LYS A 532 -34.28 -19.69 34.99
N CYS A 533 -34.18 -18.64 35.79
CA CYS A 533 -35.12 -18.40 36.87
C CYS A 533 -36.14 -17.32 36.52
N LEU A 534 -37.40 -17.58 36.85
CA LEU A 534 -38.48 -16.60 36.70
C LEU A 534 -38.54 -15.68 37.93
N SER A 535 -38.13 -16.19 39.09
CA SER A 535 -38.01 -15.42 40.33
C SER A 535 -36.93 -15.98 41.25
N CYS A 536 -36.23 -15.08 41.95
CA CYS A 536 -35.13 -15.44 42.85
C CYS A 536 -35.62 -15.61 44.29
N LYS A 537 -34.92 -16.44 45.07
CA LYS A 537 -35.18 -16.55 46.51
C LYS A 537 -34.65 -15.33 47.26
N TYR A 538 -35.16 -15.13 48.48
CA TYR A 538 -34.69 -14.07 49.37
C TYR A 538 -33.16 -14.15 49.57
N GLY A 539 -32.48 -13.02 49.40
CA GLY A 539 -31.00 -12.95 49.42
C GLY A 539 -30.33 -13.01 48.05
N PHE A 540 -31.10 -13.17 46.97
CA PHE A 540 -30.63 -13.13 45.59
C PHE A 540 -31.43 -12.12 44.75
N TYR A 541 -30.80 -11.58 43.70
CA TYR A 541 -31.42 -10.70 42.71
C TYR A 541 -31.28 -11.27 41.30
N MET A 542 -32.16 -10.82 40.39
CA MET A 542 -32.13 -11.25 39.00
C MET A 542 -31.02 -10.51 38.23
N GLY A 543 -29.97 -11.24 37.83
CA GLY A 543 -28.88 -10.77 36.99
C GLY A 543 -29.14 -10.99 35.50
N GLU A 544 -28.08 -10.90 34.70
CA GLU A 544 -28.16 -11.17 33.27
C GLU A 544 -28.58 -12.62 32.97
N ASN A 545 -29.28 -12.82 31.86
CA ASN A 545 -29.75 -14.14 31.39
C ASN A 545 -30.60 -14.94 32.40
N TYR A 546 -31.40 -14.25 33.23
CA TYR A 546 -32.31 -14.87 34.21
C TYR A 546 -31.60 -15.66 35.33
N LEU A 547 -30.32 -15.36 35.60
CA LEU A 547 -29.55 -15.98 36.68
C LEU A 547 -29.78 -15.23 38.00
N CYS A 548 -30.04 -15.97 39.07
CA CYS A 548 -30.17 -15.40 40.41
C CYS A 548 -28.79 -15.26 41.07
N LEU A 549 -28.34 -14.03 41.24
CA LEU A 549 -27.03 -13.67 41.81
C LEU A 549 -27.16 -13.23 43.28
N PRO A 550 -26.17 -13.46 44.16
CA PRO A 550 -26.26 -13.08 45.56
C PRO A 550 -26.37 -11.56 45.77
N SER A 551 -27.34 -11.10 46.54
CA SER A 551 -27.51 -9.67 46.87
C SER A 551 -26.34 -9.09 47.67
N THR A 552 -25.48 -9.93 48.25
CA THR A 552 -24.23 -9.50 48.92
C THR A 552 -23.27 -8.81 47.97
N GLU A 553 -23.31 -9.13 46.66
CA GLU A 553 -22.50 -8.47 45.64
C GLU A 553 -22.86 -6.98 45.46
N LEU A 554 -24.05 -6.57 45.93
CA LEU A 554 -24.52 -5.19 45.84
C LEU A 554 -24.03 -4.31 46.98
N LEU A 555 -23.50 -4.86 48.08
CA LEU A 555 -23.12 -4.10 49.29
C LEU A 555 -22.09 -2.99 49.00
N GLY A 556 -21.19 -3.22 48.04
CA GLY A 556 -20.16 -2.26 47.65
C GLY A 556 -20.65 -1.10 46.76
N LYS A 557 -21.73 -1.32 46.00
CA LYS A 557 -22.13 -0.48 44.85
C LYS A 557 -23.56 0.06 44.91
N CYS A 558 -24.39 -0.52 45.77
CA CYS A 558 -25.79 -0.14 45.95
C CYS A 558 -26.01 0.63 47.24
N ASP A 559 -26.76 1.73 47.17
CA ASP A 559 -27.17 2.54 48.33
C ASP A 559 -28.49 2.02 48.92
N LYS A 560 -29.45 1.63 48.06
CA LYS A 560 -30.73 1.05 48.51
C LYS A 560 -31.10 -0.23 47.75
N ILE A 561 -31.21 -1.31 48.51
CA ILE A 561 -31.61 -2.64 48.04
C ILE A 561 -33.11 -2.85 48.30
N SER A 562 -33.80 -3.38 47.30
CA SER A 562 -35.22 -3.76 47.39
C SER A 562 -35.37 -5.02 48.24
N GLN A 563 -36.20 -4.96 49.28
CA GLN A 563 -36.51 -6.12 50.11
C GLN A 563 -37.35 -7.18 49.37
N ILE A 564 -38.03 -6.79 48.28
CA ILE A 564 -38.93 -7.66 47.52
C ILE A 564 -38.17 -8.38 46.40
N THR A 565 -37.31 -7.66 45.67
CA THR A 565 -36.62 -8.20 44.48
C THR A 565 -35.16 -8.54 44.73
N GLY A 566 -34.63 -8.23 45.92
CA GLY A 566 -33.21 -8.44 46.28
C GLY A 566 -32.22 -7.56 45.53
N GLY A 567 -32.67 -6.86 44.49
CA GLY A 567 -31.88 -6.03 43.58
C GLY A 567 -31.72 -4.59 44.04
N CYS A 568 -30.77 -3.89 43.45
CA CYS A 568 -30.53 -2.49 43.72
C CYS A 568 -31.54 -1.60 42.98
N TYR A 569 -32.10 -0.60 43.67
CA TYR A 569 -32.93 0.43 43.02
C TYR A 569 -32.37 1.85 43.18
N GLN A 570 -31.29 2.02 43.97
CA GLN A 570 -30.52 3.26 44.03
C GLN A 570 -29.04 2.92 44.22
N CYS A 571 -28.20 3.28 43.26
CA CYS A 571 -26.76 3.06 43.31
C CYS A 571 -26.05 4.10 44.18
N LYS A 572 -24.85 3.76 44.67
CA LYS A 572 -23.95 4.73 45.33
C LYS A 572 -23.33 5.67 44.29
N ASP A 573 -22.87 6.83 44.75
CA ASP A 573 -22.08 7.76 43.91
C ASP A 573 -20.89 7.03 43.29
N GLY A 574 -20.63 7.32 42.01
CA GLY A 574 -19.69 6.57 41.17
C GLY A 574 -20.26 5.33 40.48
N TYR A 575 -21.55 5.02 40.64
CA TYR A 575 -22.23 3.91 39.95
C TYR A 575 -23.59 4.34 39.38
N TYR A 576 -24.04 3.72 38.28
CA TYR A 576 -25.37 3.91 37.69
C TYR A 576 -26.13 2.58 37.56
N ILE A 577 -27.46 2.66 37.51
CA ILE A 577 -28.35 1.49 37.56
C ILE A 577 -28.48 0.82 36.19
N VAL A 578 -28.28 -0.50 36.14
CA VAL A 578 -28.52 -1.35 34.97
C VAL A 578 -29.32 -2.56 35.41
N GLY A 579 -30.59 -2.63 35.00
CA GLY A 579 -31.50 -3.67 35.46
C GLY A 579 -31.72 -3.60 36.98
N MET A 580 -31.26 -4.61 37.71
CA MET A 580 -31.28 -4.68 39.17
C MET A 580 -29.87 -4.56 39.80
N ASP A 581 -28.88 -4.18 38.99
CA ASP A 581 -27.48 -4.06 39.38
C ASP A 581 -26.95 -2.63 39.22
N CYS A 582 -25.79 -2.35 39.81
CA CYS A 582 -25.06 -1.09 39.68
C CYS A 582 -23.73 -1.32 38.96
N VAL A 583 -23.48 -0.51 37.94
CA VAL A 583 -22.26 -0.54 37.13
C VAL A 583 -21.45 0.73 37.39
N GLU A 584 -20.14 0.60 37.49
CA GLU A 584 -19.23 1.71 37.78
C GLU A 584 -19.26 2.76 36.67
N CYS A 585 -19.26 4.04 37.07
CA CYS A 585 -19.09 5.18 36.18
C CYS A 585 -17.65 5.24 35.64
N LEU A 586 -17.44 6.00 34.56
CA LEU A 586 -16.09 6.37 34.15
C LEU A 586 -15.38 7.14 35.28
N SER A 587 -14.07 6.89 35.46
CA SER A 587 -13.27 7.35 36.60
C SER A 587 -13.20 8.88 36.78
N ASN A 588 -13.67 9.65 35.80
CA ASN A 588 -13.74 11.11 35.82
C ASN A 588 -15.12 11.68 36.24
N CYS A 589 -16.11 10.84 36.54
CA CYS A 589 -17.47 11.26 36.88
C CYS A 589 -17.84 10.85 38.32
N SER A 590 -18.31 11.80 39.14
CA SER A 590 -18.82 11.50 40.49
C SER A 590 -20.26 10.96 40.47
N THR A 591 -21.03 11.31 39.44
CA THR A 591 -22.37 10.77 39.14
C THR A 591 -22.49 10.57 37.63
N CYS A 592 -23.18 9.51 37.20
CA CYS A 592 -23.46 9.24 35.78
C CYS A 592 -24.81 8.54 35.65
N ASN A 593 -25.47 8.69 34.49
CA ASN A 593 -26.75 8.02 34.22
C ASN A 593 -26.63 6.92 33.16
N THR A 594 -25.52 6.90 32.41
CA THR A 594 -25.22 5.91 31.39
C THR A 594 -23.71 5.62 31.34
N LYS A 595 -23.31 4.62 30.55
CA LYS A 595 -21.90 4.25 30.36
C LYS A 595 -21.04 5.35 29.71
N ASP A 596 -21.62 6.24 28.91
CA ASP A 596 -20.89 7.17 28.02
C ASP A 596 -21.20 8.68 28.22
N ALA A 597 -21.97 9.06 29.25
CA ALA A 597 -22.12 10.45 29.72
C ALA A 597 -22.84 10.51 31.07
#